data_AF-A0A8K0XIN8-F1
#
_entry.id   AF-A0A8K0XIN8-F1
#
_cell.length_a   1.000
_cell.length_b   1.000
_cell.length_c   1.000
_cell.angle_alpha   90.00
_cell.angle_beta   90.00
_cell.angle_gamma   90.00
#
_symmetry.space_group_name_H-M   'P 1'
#
loop_
_entity.id
_entity.type
_entity.pdbx_description
1 polymer ?
#
loop_
_entity_poly.entity_id
_entity_poly.type
_entity_poly.pdbx_seq_one_letter_code
_entity_poly.pdbx_strand_id
1 'polypeptide(L)'
;MKDVTILHTTHPRADDIFQAHAIPRDVIKANRTAFRVTCTNVNCGKHLDKLQTCQKCKSVWYCSKEASMIYTIFNIIEAQIAQVLVAGFSVRGQTGVSKIMARHKQTCTPVERSSGVLKLIQTFVANQLLLTNLSICAVLDLGLLNDRKRIGFDVPFMVRVDVGIEPADVILFTKLLYTDEPVPDKLEGMIQVNSFFSWLPGQSGHDPLTPKRMAMWKQARSELDAQPQRSHDPLGLMEFVNDNCHSITISFPIHRGAFKLAGEAEPFVMLSGITGTMEKPMTVATCMEFINVHIRADKKNQLGLRTEMTQADKEIIKAVADPANIKDSVRFLREKMERETLFARLPKFPHSN
;
A
#
# COMPACT_ATOMS: atom_id res chain seq x y z
N MET A 1 22.34 -25.78 13.84
CA MET A 1 22.46 -24.45 13.21
C MET A 1 23.83 -23.88 13.55
N LYS A 2 24.47 -23.14 12.65
CA LYS A 2 25.72 -22.43 12.97
C LYS A 2 25.39 -21.27 13.91
N ASP A 3 26.25 -20.98 14.88
CA ASP A 3 26.12 -19.77 15.70
C ASP A 3 26.16 -18.53 14.79
N VAL A 4 25.04 -17.83 14.67
CA VAL A 4 24.94 -16.58 13.92
C VAL A 4 25.13 -15.42 14.89
N THR A 5 26.32 -14.81 14.88
CA THR A 5 26.55 -13.56 15.62
C THR A 5 25.97 -12.39 14.83
N ILE A 6 24.96 -11.71 15.40
CA ILE A 6 24.36 -10.54 14.77
C ILE A 6 24.99 -9.27 15.37
N LEU A 7 25.71 -8.52 14.55
CA LEU A 7 26.31 -7.23 14.94
C LEU A 7 25.34 -6.09 14.62
N HIS A 8 24.92 -5.35 15.65
CA HIS A 8 24.11 -4.16 15.50
C HIS A 8 25.00 -2.92 15.31
N THR A 9 24.85 -2.24 14.17
CA THR A 9 25.56 -0.99 13.87
C THR A 9 24.58 0.02 13.28
N THR A 10 24.62 1.25 13.78
CA THR A 10 23.88 2.39 13.22
C THR A 10 24.89 3.47 12.89
N HIS A 11 24.82 4.04 11.69
CA HIS A 11 25.68 5.15 11.31
C HIS A 11 25.37 6.37 12.21
N PRO A 12 26.36 7.07 12.80
CA PRO A 12 26.12 8.14 13.76
C PRO A 12 25.25 9.29 13.21
N ARG A 13 25.37 9.58 11.92
CA ARG A 13 24.58 10.60 11.20
C ARG A 13 23.20 10.15 10.72
N ALA A 14 22.81 8.89 10.92
CA ALA A 14 21.55 8.37 10.39
C ALA A 14 20.34 9.14 10.95
N ASP A 15 20.40 9.47 12.25
CA ASP A 15 19.34 10.22 12.91
C ASP A 15 19.27 11.66 12.38
N ASP A 16 20.42 12.32 12.13
CA ASP A 16 20.46 13.68 11.56
C ASP A 16 19.85 13.75 10.16
N ILE A 17 20.22 12.80 9.29
CA ILE A 17 19.64 12.72 7.93
C ILE A 17 18.15 12.48 8.00
N PHE A 18 17.70 11.59 8.89
CA PHE A 18 16.28 11.37 9.08
C PHE A 18 15.57 12.65 9.51
N GLN A 19 16.05 13.36 10.55
CA GLN A 19 15.41 14.59 11.00
C GLN A 19 15.39 15.67 9.93
N ALA A 20 16.43 15.78 9.09
CA ALA A 20 16.50 16.75 8.01
C ALA A 20 15.41 16.54 6.94
N HIS A 21 14.97 15.30 6.74
CA HIS A 21 13.97 14.94 5.73
C HIS A 21 12.59 14.61 6.31
N ALA A 22 12.48 14.39 7.62
CA ALA A 22 11.26 13.95 8.26
C ALA A 22 10.17 15.04 8.14
N ILE A 23 9.07 14.69 7.48
CA ILE A 23 7.91 15.57 7.41
C ILE A 23 7.27 15.68 8.81
N PRO A 24 7.01 16.90 9.32
CA PRO A 24 6.38 17.08 10.61
C PRO A 24 5.03 16.36 10.73
N ARG A 25 4.78 15.79 11.91
CA ARG A 25 3.60 14.94 12.14
C ARG A 25 2.28 15.68 11.98
N ASP A 26 2.23 16.95 12.32
CA ASP A 26 1.08 17.85 12.13
C ASP A 26 0.79 18.09 10.65
N VAL A 27 1.82 18.27 9.82
CA VAL A 27 1.69 18.35 8.35
C VAL A 27 1.14 17.05 7.77
N ILE A 28 1.66 15.89 8.19
CA ILE A 28 1.13 14.58 7.76
C ILE A 28 -0.34 14.44 8.17
N LYS A 29 -0.70 14.84 9.39
CA LYS A 29 -2.11 14.80 9.85
C LYS A 29 -3.01 15.71 9.00
N ALA A 30 -2.56 16.92 8.69
CA ALA A 30 -3.31 17.86 7.84
C ALA A 30 -3.54 17.27 6.44
N ASN A 31 -2.49 16.75 5.79
CA ASN A 31 -2.58 16.10 4.48
C ASN A 31 -3.49 14.87 4.49
N ARG A 32 -3.49 14.09 5.59
CA ARG A 32 -4.39 12.94 5.73
C ARG A 32 -5.86 13.35 5.76
N THR A 33 -6.20 14.53 6.28
CA THR A 33 -7.59 15.02 6.25
C THR A 33 -8.05 15.46 4.86
N ALA A 34 -7.10 15.86 3.99
CA ALA A 34 -7.38 16.13 2.59
C ALA A 34 -7.59 14.86 1.75
N PHE A 35 -7.18 13.69 2.28
CA PHE A 35 -7.35 12.41 1.60
C PHE A 35 -8.82 12.00 1.56
N ARG A 36 -9.41 12.09 0.37
CA ARG A 36 -10.80 11.68 0.13
C ARG A 36 -10.86 10.18 -0.13
N VAL A 37 -11.56 9.46 0.73
CA VAL A 37 -11.90 8.06 0.47
C VAL A 37 -13.17 8.00 -0.38
N THR A 38 -13.27 7.03 -1.28
CA THR A 38 -14.46 6.81 -2.11
C THR A 38 -15.30 5.70 -1.51
N CYS A 39 -16.63 5.84 -1.58
CA CYS A 39 -17.55 4.75 -1.21
C CYS A 39 -17.18 3.45 -1.94
N THR A 40 -17.03 2.34 -1.20
CA THR A 40 -16.63 1.05 -1.79
C THR A 40 -17.72 0.48 -2.70
N ASN A 41 -18.98 0.90 -2.51
CA ASN A 41 -20.08 0.54 -3.39
C ASN A 41 -19.77 0.97 -4.84
N VAL A 42 -19.68 -0.03 -5.72
CA VAL A 42 -19.31 0.11 -7.13
C VAL A 42 -20.23 1.10 -7.87
N ASN A 43 -21.49 1.19 -7.49
CA ASN A 43 -22.49 2.04 -8.15
C ASN A 43 -22.60 3.43 -7.52
N CYS A 44 -21.93 3.68 -6.39
CA CYS A 44 -22.07 4.95 -5.69
C CYS A 44 -21.08 6.00 -6.21
N GLY A 45 -19.79 5.68 -6.24
CA GLY A 45 -18.73 6.60 -6.68
C GLY A 45 -18.58 7.89 -5.87
N LYS A 46 -19.44 8.16 -4.87
CA LYS A 46 -19.41 9.42 -4.11
C LYS A 46 -18.16 9.51 -3.24
N HIS A 47 -17.54 10.69 -3.27
CA HIS A 47 -16.60 11.17 -2.27
C HIS A 47 -17.37 11.92 -1.19
N LEU A 48 -17.16 11.58 0.07
CA LEU A 48 -17.74 12.31 1.19
C LEU A 48 -16.63 12.61 2.20
N ASP A 49 -16.74 13.76 2.87
CA ASP A 49 -15.80 14.15 3.94
C ASP A 49 -15.84 13.15 5.12
N LYS A 50 -16.98 12.49 5.32
CA LYS A 50 -17.18 11.44 6.32
C LYS A 50 -17.87 10.25 5.68
N LEU A 51 -17.11 9.19 5.43
CA LEU A 51 -17.66 7.88 5.10
C LEU A 51 -17.79 7.01 6.35
N GLN A 52 -18.81 6.16 6.36
CA GLN A 52 -18.98 5.16 7.41
C GLN A 52 -18.10 3.96 7.13
N THR A 53 -17.42 3.42 8.15
CA THR A 53 -16.63 2.20 8.00
C THR A 53 -17.41 0.98 8.47
N CYS A 54 -17.20 -0.16 7.80
CA CYS A 54 -17.65 -1.45 8.31
C CYS A 54 -17.05 -1.67 9.71
N GLN A 55 -17.86 -1.86 10.74
CA GLN A 55 -17.34 -1.99 12.11
C GLN A 55 -16.55 -3.30 12.33
N LYS A 56 -16.87 -4.34 11.55
CA LYS A 56 -16.24 -5.66 11.65
C LYS A 56 -14.83 -5.68 11.04
N CYS A 57 -14.68 -5.15 9.83
CA CYS A 57 -13.39 -5.16 9.13
C CYS A 57 -12.68 -3.81 9.05
N LYS A 58 -13.40 -2.69 9.20
CA LYS A 58 -12.89 -1.32 9.09
C LYS A 58 -12.12 -1.01 7.80
N SER A 59 -12.20 -1.88 6.79
CA SER A 59 -11.52 -1.78 5.50
C SER A 59 -12.45 -1.39 4.34
N VAL A 60 -13.76 -1.29 4.61
CA VAL A 60 -14.79 -0.95 3.62
C VAL A 60 -15.56 0.28 4.09
N TRP A 61 -15.89 1.18 3.16
CA TRP A 61 -16.54 2.45 3.44
C TRP A 61 -17.83 2.65 2.67
N TYR A 62 -18.78 3.31 3.32
CA TYR A 62 -20.13 3.52 2.83
C TYR A 62 -20.56 4.98 2.97
N CYS A 63 -21.34 5.46 2.01
CA CYS A 63 -21.81 6.84 1.95
C CYS A 63 -22.93 7.18 2.93
N SER A 64 -23.66 6.18 3.47
CA SER A 64 -24.76 6.42 4.41
C SER A 64 -24.96 5.23 5.34
N LYS A 65 -25.61 5.50 6.50
CA LYS A 65 -26.10 4.42 7.38
C LYS A 65 -27.06 3.51 6.65
N GLU A 66 -27.91 4.03 5.77
CA GLU A 66 -28.87 3.22 5.00
C GLU A 66 -28.19 2.20 4.10
N ALA A 67 -27.07 2.55 3.46
CA ALA A 67 -26.25 1.58 2.72
C ALA A 67 -25.66 0.47 3.63
N SER A 68 -25.54 0.74 4.94
CA SER A 68 -25.11 -0.21 5.97
C SER A 68 -26.29 -0.96 6.64
N MET A 69 -27.44 -0.29 6.85
CA MET A 69 -28.60 -0.73 7.64
C MET A 69 -29.70 -1.40 6.82
N ILE A 70 -29.90 -1.04 5.54
CA ILE A 70 -30.88 -1.71 4.66
C ILE A 70 -30.65 -3.23 4.67
N TYR A 71 -29.43 -3.67 4.98
CA TYR A 71 -29.04 -5.06 5.13
C TYR A 71 -29.50 -5.74 6.45
N THR A 72 -29.50 -5.06 7.60
CA THR A 72 -29.93 -5.68 8.87
C THR A 72 -31.43 -5.96 8.85
N ILE A 73 -32.21 -5.03 8.32
CA ILE A 73 -33.67 -5.16 8.20
C ILE A 73 -34.03 -6.22 7.14
N PHE A 74 -33.33 -6.28 5.99
CA PHE A 74 -33.57 -7.32 4.99
C PHE A 74 -33.26 -8.74 5.48
N ASN A 75 -32.28 -8.95 6.39
CA ASN A 75 -32.00 -10.28 6.94
C ASN A 75 -33.02 -10.72 8.00
N ILE A 76 -33.56 -9.77 8.79
CA ILE A 76 -34.68 -10.06 9.71
C ILE A 76 -35.92 -10.40 8.88
N ILE A 77 -36.16 -9.64 7.81
CA ILE A 77 -37.28 -9.88 6.90
C ILE A 77 -37.09 -11.16 6.09
N GLU A 78 -35.91 -11.49 5.53
CA GLU A 78 -35.70 -12.77 4.82
C GLU A 78 -35.76 -13.97 5.78
N ALA A 79 -35.27 -13.85 7.02
CA ALA A 79 -35.42 -14.91 8.01
C ALA A 79 -36.88 -15.12 8.45
N GLN A 80 -37.66 -14.03 8.55
CA GLN A 80 -39.11 -14.10 8.84
C GLN A 80 -39.93 -14.51 7.60
N ILE A 81 -39.54 -14.10 6.40
CA ILE A 81 -40.18 -14.46 5.13
C ILE A 81 -39.87 -15.91 4.74
N ALA A 82 -38.68 -16.44 5.02
CA ALA A 82 -38.38 -17.86 4.86
C ALA A 82 -39.20 -18.75 5.82
N GLN A 83 -39.66 -18.20 6.95
CA GLN A 83 -40.62 -18.86 7.83
C GLN A 83 -42.08 -18.73 7.36
N VAL A 84 -42.41 -17.76 6.49
CA VAL A 84 -43.77 -17.48 6.03
C VAL A 84 -44.03 -17.93 4.58
N LEU A 85 -43.01 -18.00 3.72
CA LEU A 85 -43.10 -18.42 2.32
C LEU A 85 -42.93 -19.92 2.13
N VAL A 86 -43.79 -20.68 2.81
CA VAL A 86 -44.36 -21.93 2.27
C VAL A 86 -45.48 -21.61 1.24
N ALA A 87 -45.81 -20.33 1.01
CA ALA A 87 -46.86 -19.91 0.08
C ALA A 87 -46.44 -18.77 -0.88
N GLY A 88 -45.76 -19.14 -1.97
CA GLY A 88 -46.14 -18.71 -3.33
C GLY A 88 -46.21 -17.23 -3.75
N PHE A 89 -45.36 -16.31 -3.26
CA PHE A 89 -45.28 -14.95 -3.84
C PHE A 89 -43.87 -14.54 -4.30
N SER A 90 -43.79 -14.07 -5.56
CA SER A 90 -42.58 -13.57 -6.21
C SER A 90 -42.52 -12.03 -6.11
N VAL A 91 -41.62 -11.50 -5.28
CA VAL A 91 -41.35 -10.05 -5.19
C VAL A 91 -40.25 -9.66 -6.17
N ARG A 92 -40.60 -8.94 -7.24
CA ARG A 92 -39.64 -8.30 -8.16
C ARG A 92 -39.37 -6.87 -7.72
N GLY A 93 -38.19 -6.62 -7.17
CA GLY A 93 -37.74 -5.27 -6.82
C GLY A 93 -36.52 -5.23 -5.89
N GLN A 94 -35.42 -5.91 -6.24
CA GLN A 94 -34.17 -5.75 -5.48
C GLN A 94 -33.44 -4.47 -5.92
N THR A 95 -33.39 -3.47 -5.05
CA THR A 95 -32.52 -2.31 -5.22
C THR A 95 -31.05 -2.74 -5.09
N GLY A 96 -30.17 -2.27 -5.97
CA GLY A 96 -28.78 -2.74 -6.11
C GLY A 96 -27.87 -2.56 -4.88
N VAL A 97 -28.35 -1.95 -3.79
CA VAL A 97 -27.62 -1.76 -2.54
C VAL A 97 -27.51 -3.06 -1.72
N SER A 98 -28.49 -3.97 -1.80
CA SER A 98 -28.49 -5.20 -0.97
C SER A 98 -27.40 -6.22 -1.36
N LYS A 99 -27.02 -6.29 -2.64
CA LYS A 99 -26.09 -7.30 -3.17
C LYS A 99 -24.63 -7.11 -2.73
N ILE A 100 -24.21 -5.88 -2.42
CA ILE A 100 -22.80 -5.58 -2.11
C ILE A 100 -22.45 -5.97 -0.68
N MET A 101 -23.32 -5.70 0.29
CA MET A 101 -23.10 -6.13 1.67
C MET A 101 -23.22 -7.65 1.80
N ALA A 102 -24.07 -8.31 1.00
CA ALA A 102 -24.12 -9.78 0.94
C ALA A 102 -22.76 -10.38 0.53
N ARG A 103 -22.18 -9.84 -0.56
CA ARG A 103 -20.85 -10.24 -1.03
C ARG A 103 -19.75 -9.89 -0.03
N HIS A 104 -19.81 -8.70 0.57
CA HIS A 104 -18.84 -8.31 1.58
C HIS A 104 -18.94 -9.21 2.81
N LYS A 105 -20.13 -9.51 3.34
CA LYS A 105 -20.29 -10.34 4.55
C LYS A 105 -19.70 -11.74 4.37
N GLN A 106 -19.79 -12.30 3.17
CA GLN A 106 -19.18 -13.60 2.82
C GLN A 106 -17.64 -13.57 2.90
N THR A 107 -17.02 -12.42 2.62
CA THR A 107 -15.57 -12.24 2.66
C THR A 107 -15.10 -11.38 3.84
N CYS A 108 -16.03 -10.90 4.67
CA CYS A 108 -15.77 -10.01 5.80
C CYS A 108 -15.36 -10.87 6.99
N THR A 109 -14.06 -11.07 7.13
CA THR A 109 -13.47 -11.64 8.33
C THR A 109 -13.48 -10.57 9.43
N PRO A 110 -13.81 -10.92 10.69
CA PRO A 110 -13.57 -10.01 11.81
C PRO A 110 -12.08 -9.82 11.87
N VAL A 111 -11.63 -8.58 11.76
CA VAL A 111 -10.22 -8.40 11.49
C VAL A 111 -9.50 -8.31 12.81
N GLU A 112 -8.49 -9.15 12.99
CA GLU A 112 -7.60 -9.05 14.13
C GLU A 112 -7.00 -7.65 14.23
N ARG A 113 -6.85 -6.88 13.11
CA ARG A 113 -6.56 -5.42 13.06
C ARG A 113 -6.51 -4.65 11.70
N SER A 114 -7.21 -4.98 10.59
CA SER A 114 -6.96 -4.31 9.27
C SER A 114 -7.28 -2.81 9.19
N SER A 115 -7.97 -2.22 10.18
CA SER A 115 -7.98 -0.75 10.30
C SER A 115 -6.57 -0.15 10.41
N GLY A 116 -5.61 -0.93 10.91
CA GLY A 116 -4.21 -0.54 11.06
C GLY A 116 -3.58 -0.24 9.71
N VAL A 117 -3.51 -1.22 8.81
CA VAL A 117 -2.81 -1.07 7.52
C VAL A 117 -3.40 0.03 6.67
N LEU A 118 -4.72 0.14 6.62
CA LEU A 118 -5.37 1.24 5.94
C LEU A 118 -4.93 2.62 6.48
N LYS A 119 -4.95 2.78 7.80
CA LYS A 119 -4.50 4.03 8.43
C LYS A 119 -3.02 4.30 8.15
N LEU A 120 -2.20 3.25 8.07
CA LEU A 120 -0.78 3.36 7.68
C LEU A 120 -0.66 3.84 6.23
N ILE A 121 -1.40 3.26 5.28
CA ILE A 121 -1.40 3.67 3.88
C ILE A 121 -1.88 5.13 3.72
N GLN A 122 -2.95 5.52 4.41
CA GLN A 122 -3.40 6.92 4.42
C GLN A 122 -2.32 7.86 4.98
N THR A 123 -1.61 7.44 6.02
CA THR A 123 -0.51 8.21 6.61
C THR A 123 0.71 8.26 5.68
N PHE A 124 0.98 7.16 4.96
CA PHE A 124 2.03 7.05 3.97
C PHE A 124 1.79 8.01 2.80
N VAL A 125 0.58 7.98 2.22
CA VAL A 125 0.20 8.86 1.10
C VAL A 125 0.16 10.33 1.53
N ALA A 126 -0.18 10.62 2.79
CA ALA A 126 -0.14 11.97 3.35
C ALA A 126 1.29 12.52 3.57
N ASN A 127 2.31 11.65 3.53
CA ASN A 127 3.71 12.04 3.60
C ASN A 127 4.26 12.36 2.20
N GLN A 128 4.41 13.66 1.91
CA GLN A 128 4.80 14.13 0.58
C GLN A 128 6.17 13.62 0.12
N LEU A 129 7.12 13.39 1.03
CA LEU A 129 8.43 12.84 0.68
C LEU A 129 8.29 11.42 0.14
N LEU A 130 7.53 10.57 0.84
CA LEU A 130 7.30 9.18 0.43
C LEU A 130 6.51 9.10 -0.87
N LEU A 131 5.44 9.91 -0.98
CA LEU A 131 4.62 9.96 -2.20
C LEU A 131 5.40 10.46 -3.40
N THR A 132 6.27 11.47 -3.22
CA THR A 132 7.13 11.99 -4.30
C THR A 132 8.11 10.94 -4.79
N ASN A 133 8.68 10.11 -3.90
CA ASN A 133 9.54 8.99 -4.31
C ASN A 133 8.77 7.92 -5.10
N LEU A 134 7.51 7.63 -4.75
CA LEU A 134 6.67 6.76 -5.59
C LEU A 134 6.33 7.41 -6.95
N SER A 135 6.22 8.73 -7.01
CA SER A 135 6.05 9.46 -8.28
C SER A 135 7.29 9.37 -9.16
N ILE A 136 8.48 9.47 -8.57
CA ILE A 136 9.74 9.22 -9.29
C ILE A 136 9.78 7.77 -9.79
N CYS A 137 9.41 6.79 -8.98
CA CYS A 137 9.28 5.40 -9.44
C CYS A 137 8.38 5.29 -10.67
N ALA A 138 7.19 5.92 -10.67
CA ALA A 138 6.28 5.89 -11.82
C ALA A 138 6.87 6.58 -13.06
N VAL A 139 7.56 7.71 -12.90
CA VAL A 139 8.23 8.42 -14.01
C VAL A 139 9.28 7.53 -14.66
N LEU A 140 10.11 6.85 -13.85
CA LEU A 140 11.18 5.99 -14.32
C LEU A 140 10.64 4.70 -14.95
N ASP A 141 9.71 4.02 -14.28
CA ASP A 141 9.16 2.72 -14.69
C ASP A 141 8.35 2.83 -16.01
N LEU A 142 7.57 3.90 -16.17
CA LEU A 142 6.80 4.16 -17.39
C LEU A 142 7.60 4.89 -18.48
N GLY A 143 8.85 5.30 -18.20
CA GLY A 143 9.67 6.07 -19.13
C GLY A 143 9.08 7.45 -19.48
N LEU A 144 8.42 8.12 -18.53
CA LEU A 144 7.63 9.33 -18.79
C LEU A 144 8.45 10.54 -19.25
N LEU A 145 9.76 10.57 -18.97
CA LEU A 145 10.65 11.66 -19.41
C LEU A 145 10.72 11.77 -20.94
N ASN A 146 10.51 10.66 -21.66
CA ASN A 146 10.58 10.59 -23.11
C ASN A 146 9.24 10.18 -23.73
N ASP A 147 8.14 10.37 -23.00
CA ASP A 147 6.84 9.86 -23.40
C ASP A 147 6.25 10.63 -24.59
N ARG A 148 5.99 9.89 -25.67
CA ARG A 148 5.29 10.39 -26.87
C ARG A 148 3.83 9.94 -26.92
N LYS A 149 3.43 9.00 -26.06
CA LYS A 149 2.11 8.37 -26.03
C LYS A 149 1.11 9.13 -25.16
N ARG A 150 1.57 10.18 -24.46
CA ARG A 150 0.74 11.02 -23.57
C ARG A 150 0.10 10.19 -22.45
N ILE A 151 0.92 9.32 -21.84
CA ILE A 151 0.60 8.53 -20.66
C ILE A 151 0.21 9.46 -19.51
N GLY A 152 -0.93 9.18 -18.88
CA GLY A 152 -1.52 9.98 -17.83
C GLY A 152 -2.34 11.19 -18.30
N PHE A 153 -2.41 11.42 -19.61
CA PHE A 153 -3.29 12.41 -20.24
C PHE A 153 -4.38 11.71 -21.04
N ASP A 154 -3.98 11.02 -22.11
CA ASP A 154 -4.90 10.34 -23.03
C ASP A 154 -4.92 8.84 -22.76
N VAL A 155 -3.77 8.30 -22.32
CA VAL A 155 -3.59 6.88 -21.98
C VAL A 155 -3.55 6.74 -20.46
N PRO A 156 -4.59 6.18 -19.82
CA PRO A 156 -4.57 5.95 -18.38
C PRO A 156 -3.52 4.89 -18.03
N PHE A 157 -2.94 5.01 -16.85
CA PHE A 157 -2.04 4.01 -16.29
C PHE A 157 -2.41 3.70 -14.85
N MET A 158 -1.92 2.57 -14.36
CA MET A 158 -2.11 2.16 -12.97
C MET A 158 -0.80 1.67 -12.39
N VAL A 159 -0.42 2.20 -11.23
CA VAL A 159 0.69 1.73 -10.42
C VAL A 159 0.15 0.78 -9.36
N ARG A 160 0.81 -0.34 -9.14
CA ARG A 160 0.58 -1.21 -7.98
C ARG A 160 1.79 -1.14 -7.05
N VAL A 161 1.52 -0.95 -5.77
CA VAL A 161 2.49 -0.89 -4.68
C VAL A 161 2.12 -1.96 -3.66
N ASP A 162 2.88 -3.04 -3.62
CA ASP A 162 2.69 -4.08 -2.62
C ASP A 162 3.43 -3.68 -1.33
N VAL A 163 2.69 -3.63 -0.22
CA VAL A 163 3.22 -3.22 1.09
C VAL A 163 3.13 -4.38 2.08
N GLY A 164 4.12 -4.46 2.98
CA GLY A 164 4.16 -5.39 4.09
C GLY A 164 4.40 -4.69 5.42
N ILE A 165 4.17 -5.39 6.53
CA ILE A 165 4.60 -4.96 7.87
C ILE A 165 5.85 -5.75 8.26
N GLU A 166 6.96 -5.07 8.45
CA GLU A 166 8.22 -5.68 8.89
C GLU A 166 8.55 -5.22 10.32
N PRO A 167 9.26 -6.03 11.13
CA PRO A 167 9.79 -5.61 12.43
C PRO A 167 10.57 -4.29 12.31
N ALA A 168 10.31 -3.38 13.23
CA ALA A 168 11.05 -2.12 13.30
C ALA A 168 12.54 -2.34 13.62
N ASP A 169 12.85 -3.43 14.32
CA ASP A 169 14.20 -3.92 14.59
C ASP A 169 14.60 -5.02 13.60
N VAL A 170 15.67 -4.78 12.82
CA VAL A 170 16.20 -5.73 11.84
C VAL A 170 16.74 -7.01 12.48
N ILE A 171 17.14 -6.98 13.76
CA ILE A 171 17.56 -8.17 14.50
C ILE A 171 16.36 -9.11 14.66
N LEU A 172 15.19 -8.57 15.00
CA LEU A 172 13.96 -9.34 15.15
C LEU A 172 13.46 -9.87 13.80
N PHE A 173 13.68 -9.12 12.70
CA PHE A 173 13.47 -9.64 11.34
C PHE A 173 14.36 -10.86 11.08
N THR A 174 15.65 -10.77 11.41
CA THR A 174 16.63 -11.85 11.19
C THR A 174 16.30 -13.10 12.03
N LYS A 175 15.88 -12.90 13.29
CA LYS A 175 15.40 -14.00 14.15
C LYS A 175 14.17 -14.68 13.57
N LEU A 176 13.15 -13.91 13.19
CA LEU A 176 11.95 -14.47 12.54
C LEU A 176 12.29 -15.30 11.29
N LEU A 177 13.34 -14.91 10.57
CA LEU A 177 13.69 -15.52 9.31
C LEU A 177 14.56 -16.79 9.42
N TYR A 178 15.50 -16.82 10.37
CA TYR A 178 16.55 -17.86 10.42
C TYR A 178 16.56 -18.71 11.67
N THR A 179 15.77 -18.38 12.70
CA THR A 179 15.80 -19.09 13.97
C THR A 179 14.40 -19.48 14.43
N ASP A 180 14.34 -20.55 15.22
CA ASP A 180 13.13 -20.94 15.94
C ASP A 180 13.06 -20.26 17.33
N GLU A 181 13.92 -19.27 17.59
CA GLU A 181 13.90 -18.55 18.85
C GLU A 181 12.57 -17.81 19.02
N PRO A 182 12.01 -17.79 20.25
CA PRO A 182 10.81 -17.01 20.51
C PRO A 182 11.11 -15.52 20.32
N VAL A 183 10.24 -14.85 19.57
CA VAL A 183 10.20 -13.38 19.51
C VAL A 183 9.09 -12.87 20.43
N PRO A 184 9.13 -11.61 20.89
CA PRO A 184 8.06 -11.04 21.70
C PRO A 184 6.67 -11.20 21.04
N ASP A 185 5.66 -11.54 21.84
CA ASP A 185 4.28 -11.66 21.37
C ASP A 185 3.81 -10.35 20.73
N LYS A 186 4.06 -9.24 21.42
CA LYS A 186 3.83 -7.88 20.92
C LYS A 186 5.10 -7.37 20.27
N LEU A 187 5.12 -7.43 18.94
CA LEU A 187 6.25 -6.98 18.13
C LEU A 187 5.86 -5.70 17.40
N GLU A 188 6.62 -4.62 17.59
CA GLU A 188 6.45 -3.41 16.79
C GLU A 188 6.98 -3.65 15.38
N GLY A 189 6.13 -3.39 14.39
CA GLY A 189 6.46 -3.37 12.99
C GLY A 189 6.21 -2.02 12.35
N MET A 190 6.60 -1.89 11.10
CA MET A 190 6.47 -0.69 10.28
C MET A 190 6.09 -1.08 8.85
N ILE A 191 5.33 -0.22 8.18
CA ILE A 191 5.00 -0.43 6.77
C ILE A 191 6.27 -0.31 5.92
N GLN A 192 6.43 -1.21 4.96
CA GLN A 192 7.51 -1.22 3.99
C GLN A 192 6.94 -1.49 2.60
N VAL A 193 7.58 -0.95 1.57
CA VAL A 193 7.27 -1.19 0.16
C VAL A 193 8.04 -2.42 -0.30
N ASN A 194 7.33 -3.49 -0.64
CA ASN A 194 7.91 -4.75 -1.09
C ASN A 194 8.14 -4.75 -2.59
N SER A 195 7.12 -4.34 -3.35
CA SER A 195 7.16 -4.29 -4.81
C SER A 195 6.46 -3.04 -5.36
N PHE A 196 6.88 -2.64 -6.56
CA PHE A 196 6.34 -1.54 -7.33
C PHE A 196 6.37 -1.93 -8.81
N PHE A 197 5.25 -1.77 -9.50
CA PHE A 197 5.19 -1.93 -10.94
C PHE A 197 4.03 -1.14 -11.52
N SER A 198 4.23 -0.62 -12.73
CA SER A 198 3.24 0.13 -13.47
C SER A 198 2.61 -0.73 -14.57
N TRP A 199 1.36 -0.42 -14.88
CA TRP A 199 0.59 -1.08 -15.91
C TRP A 199 0.06 -0.07 -16.91
N LEU A 200 0.13 -0.46 -18.18
CA LEU A 200 -0.50 0.22 -19.29
C LEU A 200 -1.54 -0.71 -19.96
N PRO A 201 -2.68 -0.17 -20.39
CA PRO A 201 -3.67 -0.94 -21.15
C PRO A 201 -3.03 -1.67 -22.33
N GLY A 202 -3.35 -2.95 -22.48
CA GLY A 202 -2.89 -3.79 -23.59
C GLY A 202 -1.45 -4.32 -23.48
N GLN A 203 -0.67 -3.94 -22.46
CA GLN A 203 0.67 -4.53 -22.23
C GLN A 203 0.63 -5.83 -21.43
N SER A 204 -0.41 -6.02 -20.63
CA SER A 204 -0.57 -7.16 -19.74
C SER A 204 -1.75 -8.02 -20.14
N GLY A 205 -1.62 -9.35 -20.04
CA GLY A 205 -2.72 -10.29 -20.27
C GLY A 205 -3.92 -10.13 -19.30
N HIS A 206 -3.82 -9.19 -18.35
CA HIS A 206 -4.89 -8.77 -17.46
C HIS A 206 -4.99 -7.24 -17.48
N ASP A 207 -6.16 -6.68 -17.76
CA ASP A 207 -6.40 -5.24 -17.70
C ASP A 207 -6.68 -4.80 -16.26
N PRO A 208 -5.76 -4.05 -15.61
CA PRO A 208 -5.97 -3.61 -14.24
C PRO A 208 -7.00 -2.48 -14.15
N LEU A 209 -7.36 -1.81 -15.25
CA LEU A 209 -8.34 -0.73 -15.28
C LEU A 209 -9.76 -1.24 -15.48
N THR A 210 -10.30 -1.91 -14.46
CA THR A 210 -11.73 -2.26 -14.42
C THR A 210 -12.63 -1.05 -14.74
N PRO A 211 -13.87 -1.22 -15.24
CA PRO A 211 -14.77 -0.10 -15.54
C PRO A 211 -14.92 0.92 -14.39
N LYS A 212 -14.89 0.43 -13.13
CA LYS A 212 -14.91 1.27 -11.92
C LYS A 212 -13.64 2.13 -11.81
N ARG A 213 -12.46 1.52 -11.94
CA ARG A 213 -11.18 2.25 -11.91
C ARG A 213 -11.10 3.23 -13.07
N MET A 214 -11.61 2.85 -14.24
CA MET A 214 -11.65 3.76 -15.36
C MET A 214 -12.55 4.98 -15.12
N ALA A 215 -13.73 4.79 -14.53
CA ALA A 215 -14.58 5.91 -14.13
C ALA A 215 -13.88 6.83 -13.10
N MET A 216 -13.19 6.24 -12.12
CA MET A 216 -12.40 6.98 -11.12
C MET A 216 -11.29 7.83 -11.77
N TRP A 217 -10.53 7.26 -12.70
CA TRP A 217 -9.50 8.00 -13.42
C TRP A 217 -10.08 9.14 -14.26
N LYS A 218 -11.16 8.90 -15.02
CA LYS A 218 -11.81 9.94 -15.84
C LYS A 218 -12.29 11.12 -15.01
N GLN A 219 -12.92 10.82 -13.87
CA GLN A 219 -13.37 11.84 -12.93
C GLN A 219 -12.18 12.64 -12.39
N ALA A 220 -11.14 11.96 -11.88
CA ALA A 220 -9.97 12.63 -11.32
C ALA A 220 -9.20 13.45 -12.37
N ARG A 221 -9.13 12.96 -13.62
CA ARG A 221 -8.54 13.68 -14.77
C ARG A 221 -9.33 14.97 -15.05
N SER A 222 -10.66 14.88 -15.13
CA SER A 222 -11.52 16.04 -15.34
C SER A 222 -11.40 17.08 -14.20
N GLU A 223 -11.31 16.64 -12.94
CA GLU A 223 -11.10 17.51 -11.79
C GLU A 223 -9.73 18.21 -11.81
N LEU A 224 -8.71 17.53 -12.33
CA LEU A 224 -7.36 18.06 -12.48
C LEU A 224 -7.25 19.03 -13.67
N ASP A 225 -7.96 18.75 -14.77
CA ASP A 225 -8.01 19.62 -15.95
C ASP A 225 -8.72 20.95 -15.66
N ALA A 226 -9.70 20.93 -14.76
CA ALA A 226 -10.37 22.13 -14.25
C ALA A 226 -9.45 23.03 -13.40
N GLN A 227 -8.23 22.59 -13.07
CA GLN A 227 -7.21 23.37 -12.35
C GLN A 227 -6.12 23.79 -13.33
N PRO A 228 -6.13 25.03 -13.87
CA PRO A 228 -5.19 25.46 -14.92
C PRO A 228 -3.72 25.21 -14.58
N GLN A 229 -3.35 25.41 -13.32
CA GLN A 229 -2.01 25.22 -12.78
C GLN A 229 -1.57 23.77 -12.60
N ARG A 230 -2.47 22.79 -12.83
CA ARG A 230 -2.17 21.35 -12.71
C ARG A 230 -2.70 20.50 -13.87
N SER A 231 -3.45 21.10 -14.80
CA SER A 231 -3.98 20.45 -16.00
C SER A 231 -2.91 19.73 -16.83
N HIS A 232 -1.66 20.17 -16.74
CA HIS A 232 -0.50 19.61 -17.44
C HIS A 232 0.23 18.50 -16.65
N ASP A 233 -0.18 18.18 -15.42
CA ASP A 233 0.40 17.06 -14.67
C ASP A 233 -0.21 15.74 -15.18
N PRO A 234 0.59 14.71 -15.51
CA PRO A 234 0.07 13.37 -15.80
C PRO A 234 -0.67 12.80 -14.59
N LEU A 235 -1.74 12.05 -14.83
CA LEU A 235 -2.54 11.43 -13.78
C LEU A 235 -2.70 9.93 -14.03
N GLY A 236 -2.37 9.14 -13.02
CA GLY A 236 -2.66 7.71 -13.00
C GLY A 236 -3.53 7.33 -11.82
N LEU A 237 -3.72 6.03 -11.65
CA LEU A 237 -4.20 5.45 -10.40
C LEU A 237 -3.06 4.75 -9.70
N MET A 238 -3.05 4.78 -8.36
CA MET A 238 -2.11 4.00 -7.55
C MET A 238 -2.89 3.09 -6.62
N GLU A 239 -2.59 1.81 -6.66
CA GLU A 239 -3.17 0.81 -5.77
C GLU A 239 -2.14 0.29 -4.78
N PHE A 240 -2.46 0.44 -3.50
CA PHE A 240 -1.73 -0.19 -2.42
C PHE A 240 -2.37 -1.54 -2.13
N VAL A 241 -1.59 -2.62 -2.21
CA VAL A 241 -2.03 -3.99 -1.92
C VAL A 241 -1.30 -4.50 -0.68
N ASN A 242 -2.06 -5.10 0.22
CA ASN A 242 -1.53 -5.94 1.29
C ASN A 242 -2.07 -7.36 1.10
N ASP A 243 -1.41 -8.33 1.72
CA ASP A 243 -1.70 -9.75 1.70
C ASP A 243 -3.15 -10.15 2.02
N ASN A 244 -3.87 -9.30 2.74
CA ASN A 244 -5.23 -9.56 3.22
C ASN A 244 -6.34 -9.42 2.16
N CYS A 245 -6.06 -9.57 0.86
CA CYS A 245 -7.02 -9.34 -0.25
C CYS A 245 -7.62 -7.92 -0.28
N HIS A 246 -7.13 -7.00 0.55
CA HIS A 246 -7.58 -5.63 0.63
C HIS A 246 -6.61 -4.75 -0.15
N SER A 247 -7.17 -3.93 -1.02
CA SER A 247 -6.43 -2.92 -1.72
C SER A 247 -7.09 -1.55 -1.62
N ILE A 248 -6.29 -0.50 -1.74
CA ILE A 248 -6.76 0.88 -1.75
C ILE A 248 -6.26 1.52 -3.02
N THR A 249 -7.18 1.92 -3.89
CA THR A 249 -6.86 2.67 -5.10
C THR A 249 -7.08 4.16 -4.87
N ILE A 250 -6.12 4.98 -5.29
CA ILE A 250 -6.14 6.44 -5.19
C ILE A 250 -5.86 7.06 -6.56
N SER A 251 -6.36 8.28 -6.80
CA SER A 251 -5.90 9.11 -7.91
C SER A 251 -4.49 9.64 -7.61
N PHE A 252 -3.62 9.59 -8.60
CA PHE A 252 -2.20 9.82 -8.43
C PHE A 252 -1.66 10.79 -9.50
N PRO A 253 -1.76 12.11 -9.26
CA PRO A 253 -1.13 13.10 -10.12
C PRO A 253 0.38 13.13 -9.90
N ILE A 254 1.15 13.09 -11.00
CA ILE A 254 2.61 13.18 -10.96
C ILE A 254 3.00 14.66 -11.15
N HIS A 255 3.34 15.31 -10.04
CA HIS A 255 3.74 16.72 -10.05
C HIS A 255 5.08 16.93 -10.78
N ARG A 256 5.26 18.09 -11.41
CA ARG A 256 6.51 18.51 -12.09
C ARG A 256 7.79 18.29 -11.27
N GLY A 257 7.71 18.41 -9.95
CA GLY A 257 8.86 18.14 -9.06
C GLY A 257 9.42 16.72 -9.20
N ALA A 258 8.55 15.72 -9.38
CA ALA A 258 8.99 14.34 -9.60
C ALA A 258 9.68 14.17 -10.96
N PHE A 259 9.17 14.83 -12.02
CA PHE A 259 9.84 14.88 -13.33
C PHE A 259 11.22 15.51 -13.26
N LYS A 260 11.33 16.64 -12.55
CA LYS A 260 12.60 17.34 -12.38
C LYS A 260 13.63 16.42 -11.70
N LEU A 261 13.28 15.85 -10.55
CA LEU A 261 14.18 14.96 -9.80
C LEU A 261 14.57 13.72 -10.62
N ALA A 262 13.59 13.09 -11.30
CA ALA A 262 13.86 11.94 -12.17
C ALA A 262 14.74 12.28 -13.37
N GLY A 263 14.60 13.48 -13.93
CA GLY A 263 15.39 13.95 -15.08
C GLY A 263 16.81 14.38 -14.71
N GLU A 264 17.00 14.97 -13.52
CA GLU A 264 18.32 15.25 -12.97
C GLU A 264 19.06 13.95 -12.60
N ALA A 265 18.30 12.94 -12.17
CA ALA A 265 18.79 11.59 -11.86
C ALA A 265 19.98 11.57 -10.88
N GLU A 266 20.04 12.56 -9.97
CA GLU A 266 21.09 12.65 -8.95
C GLU A 266 21.14 11.36 -8.12
N PRO A 267 22.33 10.76 -7.92
CA PRO A 267 22.46 9.56 -7.11
C PRO A 267 21.97 9.78 -5.67
N PHE A 268 21.31 8.77 -5.11
CA PHE A 268 21.00 8.75 -3.68
C PHE A 268 22.27 8.52 -2.88
N VAL A 269 22.55 9.41 -1.93
CA VAL A 269 23.56 9.18 -0.89
C VAL A 269 22.90 8.42 0.27
N MET A 270 23.17 7.13 0.37
CA MET A 270 22.64 6.28 1.43
C MET A 270 23.68 5.99 2.51
N LEU A 271 23.26 6.07 3.76
CA LEU A 271 24.09 5.73 4.92
C LEU A 271 23.71 4.35 5.45
N SER A 272 24.72 3.50 5.55
CA SER A 272 24.62 2.17 6.15
C SER A 272 25.61 2.07 7.29
N GLY A 273 25.18 1.51 8.44
CA GLY A 273 26.10 1.19 9.52
C GLY A 273 27.13 0.11 9.15
N ILE A 274 26.85 -0.66 8.09
CA ILE A 274 27.65 -1.82 7.66
C ILE A 274 28.60 -1.45 6.51
N THR A 275 28.12 -0.69 5.52
CA THR A 275 28.86 -0.36 4.31
C THR A 275 29.32 1.10 4.26
N GLY A 276 28.98 1.91 5.27
CA GLY A 276 29.27 3.34 5.29
C GLY A 276 28.38 4.13 4.34
N THR A 277 28.92 5.21 3.79
CA THR A 277 28.25 6.03 2.77
C THR A 277 28.38 5.36 1.41
N MET A 278 27.26 5.23 0.70
CA MET A 278 27.24 4.73 -0.67
C MET A 278 26.39 5.64 -1.55
N GLU A 279 26.85 5.86 -2.77
CA GLU A 279 26.05 6.48 -3.82
C GLU A 279 25.35 5.39 -4.64
N LYS A 280 24.05 5.55 -4.87
CA LYS A 280 23.28 4.65 -5.74
C LYS A 280 22.57 5.43 -6.83
N PRO A 281 22.54 4.93 -8.08
CA PRO A 281 21.85 5.61 -9.16
C PRO A 281 20.35 5.72 -8.85
N MET A 282 19.72 6.79 -9.35
CA MET A 282 18.28 6.96 -9.23
C MET A 282 17.55 5.94 -10.12
N THR A 283 17.09 4.87 -9.48
CA THR A 283 16.32 3.79 -10.12
C THR A 283 15.06 3.52 -9.29
N VAL A 284 14.06 2.86 -9.88
CA VAL A 284 12.85 2.41 -9.16
C VAL A 284 13.24 1.63 -7.90
N ALA A 285 14.24 0.74 -8.03
CA ALA A 285 14.77 -0.06 -6.93
C ALA A 285 15.32 0.79 -5.78
N THR A 286 16.15 1.79 -6.10
CA THR A 286 16.79 2.66 -5.12
C THR A 286 15.79 3.64 -4.48
N CYS A 287 14.78 4.12 -5.23
CA CYS A 287 13.70 4.94 -4.67
C CYS A 287 12.87 4.16 -3.63
N MET A 288 12.55 2.88 -3.90
CA MET A 288 11.88 2.01 -2.93
C MET A 288 12.74 1.77 -1.68
N GLU A 289 14.03 1.50 -1.87
CA GLU A 289 14.97 1.31 -0.75
C GLU A 289 15.09 2.58 0.09
N PHE A 290 15.17 3.76 -0.53
CA PHE A 290 15.18 5.04 0.16
C PHE A 290 13.93 5.23 1.04
N ILE A 291 12.73 4.96 0.50
CA ILE A 291 11.47 4.98 1.26
C ILE A 291 11.57 4.09 2.49
N ASN A 292 12.01 2.84 2.31
CA ASN A 292 12.06 1.84 3.37
C ASN A 292 13.09 2.18 4.46
N VAL A 293 14.28 2.64 4.06
CA VAL A 293 15.32 3.12 4.97
C VAL A 293 14.86 4.35 5.75
N HIS A 294 14.20 5.31 5.09
CA HIS A 294 13.67 6.50 5.75
C HIS A 294 12.61 6.14 6.82
N ILE A 295 11.69 5.22 6.52
CA ILE A 295 10.71 4.73 7.50
C ILE A 295 11.41 4.00 8.65
N ARG A 296 12.41 3.17 8.36
CA ARG A 296 13.16 2.42 9.39
C ARG A 296 13.94 3.33 10.33
N ALA A 297 14.49 4.42 9.82
CA ALA A 297 15.21 5.41 10.61
C ALA A 297 14.31 6.16 11.62
N ASP A 298 12.98 6.13 11.46
CA ASP A 298 12.02 6.78 12.36
C ASP A 298 11.83 6.02 13.69
N LYS A 299 12.87 5.97 14.52
CA LYS A 299 12.85 5.28 15.83
C LYS A 299 11.77 5.77 16.80
N LYS A 300 11.27 7.00 16.60
CA LYS A 300 10.29 7.67 17.48
C LYS A 300 8.87 7.65 16.92
N ASN A 301 8.62 6.94 15.82
CA ASN A 301 7.33 6.88 15.14
C ASN A 301 6.73 8.28 14.84
N GLN A 302 7.59 9.24 14.47
CA GLN A 302 7.20 10.59 14.09
C GLN A 302 6.32 10.60 12.83
N LEU A 303 6.62 9.70 11.88
CA LEU A 303 5.87 9.53 10.64
C LEU A 303 4.51 8.85 10.89
N GLY A 304 4.32 8.16 12.02
CA GLY A 304 3.09 7.43 12.33
C GLY A 304 2.90 6.18 11.49
N LEU A 305 3.99 5.58 11.01
CA LEU A 305 4.03 4.45 10.09
C LEU A 305 4.35 3.11 10.77
N ARG A 306 4.35 3.08 12.11
CA ARG A 306 4.52 1.86 12.92
C ARG A 306 3.20 1.32 13.49
N THR A 307 3.13 0.01 13.66
CA THR A 307 1.99 -0.70 14.25
C THR A 307 2.46 -1.98 14.94
N GLU A 308 1.57 -2.65 15.68
CA GLU A 308 1.87 -3.98 16.21
C GLU A 308 1.68 -5.02 15.09
N MET A 309 2.67 -5.89 14.91
CA MET A 309 2.61 -6.98 13.94
C MET A 309 1.59 -8.03 14.33
N THR A 310 0.82 -8.50 13.35
CA THR A 310 -0.06 -9.65 13.48
C THR A 310 0.74 -10.96 13.35
N GLN A 311 0.11 -12.07 13.70
CA GLN A 311 0.69 -13.39 13.48
C GLN A 311 0.93 -13.66 11.98
N ALA A 312 -0.01 -13.25 11.12
CA ALA A 312 0.13 -13.34 9.67
C ALA A 312 1.35 -12.57 9.14
N ASP A 313 1.63 -11.38 9.67
CA ASP A 313 2.81 -10.60 9.28
C ASP A 313 4.12 -11.36 9.61
N LYS A 314 4.18 -11.98 10.80
CA LYS A 314 5.34 -12.79 11.23
C LYS A 314 5.50 -14.06 10.36
N GLU A 315 4.39 -14.68 9.97
CA GLU A 315 4.38 -15.87 9.11
C GLU A 315 4.84 -15.60 7.69
N ILE A 316 4.51 -14.44 7.11
CA ILE A 316 5.03 -14.02 5.80
C ILE A 316 6.56 -13.99 5.82
N ILE A 317 7.16 -13.43 6.88
CA ILE A 317 8.63 -13.34 7.02
C ILE A 317 9.23 -14.74 7.16
N LYS A 318 8.68 -15.59 8.03
CA LYS A 318 9.12 -16.98 8.20
C LYS A 318 9.07 -17.76 6.88
N ALA A 319 8.02 -17.55 6.10
CA ALA A 319 7.80 -18.23 4.83
C ALA A 319 8.79 -17.84 3.72
N VAL A 320 9.55 -16.74 3.85
CA VAL A 320 10.54 -16.34 2.83
C VAL A 320 11.59 -17.40 2.62
N ALA A 321 11.94 -18.13 3.68
CA ALA A 321 12.94 -19.21 3.65
C ALA A 321 12.51 -20.43 2.82
N ASP A 322 11.20 -20.59 2.56
CA ASP A 322 10.67 -21.66 1.72
C ASP A 322 10.57 -21.21 0.25
N PRO A 323 11.44 -21.66 -0.65
CA PRO A 323 11.37 -21.28 -2.07
C PRO A 323 10.12 -21.84 -2.77
N ALA A 324 9.48 -22.87 -2.24
CA ALA A 324 8.24 -23.42 -2.79
C ALA A 324 7.02 -22.53 -2.46
N ASN A 325 7.16 -21.60 -1.51
CA ASN A 325 6.10 -20.66 -1.19
C ASN A 325 6.01 -19.57 -2.28
N ILE A 326 5.00 -19.72 -3.14
CA ILE A 326 4.72 -18.84 -4.28
C ILE A 326 3.74 -17.70 -3.96
N LYS A 327 3.37 -17.52 -2.69
CA LYS A 327 2.45 -16.45 -2.29
C LYS A 327 3.08 -15.09 -2.62
N ASP A 328 2.32 -14.21 -3.26
CA ASP A 328 2.83 -12.92 -3.76
C ASP A 328 3.56 -12.10 -2.69
N SER A 329 3.02 -12.02 -1.48
CA SER A 329 3.64 -11.29 -0.37
C SER A 329 5.00 -11.87 0.05
N VAL A 330 5.15 -13.19 0.02
CA VAL A 330 6.41 -13.90 0.33
C VAL A 330 7.42 -13.69 -0.81
N ARG A 331 6.97 -13.86 -2.07
CA ARG A 331 7.79 -13.61 -3.26
C ARG A 331 8.32 -12.18 -3.31
N PHE A 332 7.46 -11.19 -3.13
CA PHE A 332 7.85 -9.78 -3.17
C PHE A 332 8.77 -9.40 -2.00
N LEU A 333 8.59 -9.99 -0.82
CA LEU A 333 9.53 -9.79 0.30
C LEU A 333 10.90 -10.41 -0.02
N ARG A 334 10.95 -11.57 -0.68
CA ARG A 334 12.21 -12.18 -1.15
C ARG A 334 12.92 -11.29 -2.18
N GLU A 335 12.20 -10.81 -3.19
CA GLU A 335 12.74 -9.88 -4.20
C GLU A 335 13.24 -8.57 -3.56
N LYS A 336 12.52 -8.05 -2.55
CA LYS A 336 12.96 -6.91 -1.74
C LYS A 336 14.28 -7.20 -1.03
N MET A 337 14.41 -8.38 -0.42
CA MET A 337 15.63 -8.77 0.27
C MET A 337 16.83 -8.90 -0.67
N GLU A 338 16.63 -9.37 -1.89
CA GLU A 338 17.71 -9.44 -2.89
C GLU A 338 18.16 -8.06 -3.36
N ARG A 339 17.22 -7.11 -3.42
CA ARG A 339 17.43 -5.75 -3.92
C ARG A 339 18.09 -4.80 -2.91
N GLU A 340 17.69 -4.84 -1.64
CA GLU A 340 18.09 -3.84 -0.64
C GLU A 340 19.43 -4.17 0.02
N THR A 341 20.27 -3.14 0.21
CA THR A 341 21.59 -3.30 0.83
C THR A 341 21.50 -3.81 2.27
N LEU A 342 20.41 -3.50 2.97
CA LEU A 342 20.18 -3.96 4.34
C LEU A 342 20.32 -5.48 4.47
N PHE A 343 19.90 -6.23 3.45
CA PHE A 343 19.87 -7.69 3.47
C PHE A 343 21.01 -8.34 2.67
N ALA A 344 21.85 -7.54 1.99
CA ALA A 344 22.90 -8.04 1.09
C ALA A 344 23.92 -8.96 1.76
N ARG A 345 24.04 -8.92 3.10
CA ARG A 345 24.94 -9.78 3.89
C ARG A 345 24.23 -10.89 4.67
N LEU A 346 22.93 -11.04 4.53
CA LEU A 346 22.23 -12.16 5.14
C LEU A 346 22.58 -13.46 4.41
N PRO A 347 22.63 -14.61 5.12
CA PRO A 347 22.83 -15.90 4.48
C PRO A 347 21.78 -16.12 3.39
N LYS A 348 22.20 -16.40 2.17
CA LYS A 348 21.25 -16.75 1.11
C LYS A 348 20.63 -18.11 1.43
N PHE A 349 19.33 -18.24 1.18
CA PHE A 349 18.67 -19.54 1.25
C PHE A 349 19.36 -20.49 0.27
N PRO A 350 19.58 -21.76 0.64
CA PRO A 350 20.08 -22.74 -0.30
C PRO A 350 19.12 -22.77 -1.49
N HIS A 351 19.60 -22.37 -2.67
CA HIS A 351 18.82 -22.54 -3.89
C HIS A 351 18.53 -24.04 -4.02
N SER A 352 17.26 -24.42 -4.03
CA SER A 352 16.86 -25.76 -4.44
C SER A 352 17.28 -25.90 -5.90
N ASN A 353 18.39 -26.61 -6.14
CA ASN A 353 18.90 -26.94 -7.47
C ASN A 353 17.86 -27.73 -8.28
#